data_AF-A0A179BR12-F1
#
_entry.id   AF-A0A179BR12-F1
#
_cell.length_a   1.000
_cell.length_b   1.000
_cell.length_c   1.000
_cell.angle_alpha   90.00
_cell.angle_beta   90.00
_cell.angle_gamma   90.00
#
_symmetry.space_group_name_H-M   'P 1'
#
loop_
_entity.id
_entity.type
_entity.pdbx_description
1 polymer ?
#
loop_
_entity_poly.entity_id
_entity_poly.type
_entity_poly.pdbx_seq_one_letter_code
_entity_poly.pdbx_strand_id
1 'polypeptide(L)' 'MHNLATALAITLSYLDGRSSNSTEDDDVEVLEAVAAELQNAPSDEKNSVISALVHIGKADLADGLGLN' A
#
# COMPACT_ATOMS: atom_id res chain seq x y z
N MET A 1 4.02 -10.33 9.39
CA MET A 1 3.75 -8.90 9.60
C MET A 1 4.88 -8.00 9.12
N HIS A 2 6.02 -8.54 8.68
CA HIS A 2 7.15 -7.69 8.26
C HIS A 2 6.78 -6.86 7.03
N ASN A 3 6.25 -7.47 5.97
CA ASN A 3 5.85 -6.77 4.74
C ASN A 3 4.75 -5.74 4.99
N LEU A 4 3.72 -6.08 5.79
CA LEU A 4 2.68 -5.12 6.17
C LEU A 4 3.25 -3.91 6.91
N ALA A 5 4.15 -4.14 7.87
CA ALA A 5 4.80 -3.07 8.63
C ALA A 5 5.70 -2.21 7.75
N THR A 6 6.45 -2.82 6.82
CA THR A 6 7.28 -2.11 5.85
C THR A 6 6.44 -1.26 4.90
N ALA A 7 5.37 -1.82 4.33
CA ALA A 7 4.42 -1.11 3.48
C ALA A 7 3.85 0.13 4.20
N LEU A 8 3.41 -0.04 5.46
CA LEU A 8 2.92 1.07 6.28
C LEU A 8 4.01 2.11 6.55
N ALA A 9 5.23 1.67 6.87
CA ALA A 9 6.35 2.58 7.13
C ALA A 9 6.72 3.40 5.89
N ILE A 10 6.68 2.80 4.70
CA ILE A 10 6.86 3.52 3.42
C ILE A 10 5.78 4.57 3.25
N THR A 11 4.50 4.20 3.42
CA THR A 11 3.37 5.14 3.27
C THR A 11 3.49 6.32 4.25
N LEU A 12 3.77 6.04 5.53
CA LEU A 12 3.90 7.09 6.54
C LEU A 12 5.10 8.00 6.29
N SER A 13 6.24 7.44 5.88
CA SER A 13 7.45 8.23 5.55
C SER A 13 7.20 9.14 4.36
N TYR A 14 6.48 8.65 3.35
CA TYR A 14 6.09 9.48 2.21
C TYR A 14 5.15 10.60 2.64
N LEU A 15 4.09 10.30 3.40
CA LEU A 15 3.13 11.31 3.85
C LEU A 15 3.77 12.39 4.73
N ASP A 16 4.74 12.02 5.57
CA ASP A 16 5.51 12.96 6.40
C ASP A 16 6.40 13.89 5.57
N GLY A 17 7.00 13.36 4.49
CA GLY A 17 7.87 14.11 3.58
C GLY A 17 7.15 14.80 2.41
N ARG A 18 5.86 14.49 2.17
CA ARG A 18 5.13 14.97 1.00
C ARG A 18 4.93 16.48 1.09
N SER A 19 5.41 17.18 0.07
CA SER A 19 5.35 18.64 -0.01
C SER A 19 4.50 19.10 -1.19
N SER A 20 4.24 20.40 -1.30
CA SER A 20 3.55 20.98 -2.47
C SER A 20 4.31 20.79 -3.80
N ASN A 21 5.58 20.39 -3.73
CA ASN A 21 6.41 20.08 -4.89
C ASN A 21 6.42 18.59 -5.25
N SER A 22 5.79 17.73 -4.44
CA SER A 22 5.62 16.32 -4.79
C SER A 22 4.73 16.20 -6.01
N THR A 23 5.14 15.33 -6.93
CA THR A 23 4.50 15.10 -8.22
C THR A 23 3.65 13.84 -8.19
N GLU A 24 2.80 13.68 -9.20
CA GLU A 24 2.04 12.43 -9.39
C GLU A 24 2.98 11.24 -9.60
N ASP A 25 4.15 11.44 -10.22
CA ASP A 25 5.17 10.39 -10.37
C ASP A 25 5.72 9.94 -9.01
N ASP A 26 5.95 10.88 -8.08
CA ASP A 26 6.39 10.54 -6.71
C ASP A 26 5.29 9.76 -5.95
N ASP A 27 4.01 10.14 -6.14
CA ASP A 27 2.87 9.42 -5.56
C ASP A 27 2.80 7.98 -6.10
N VAL A 28 3.01 7.80 -7.42
CA VAL A 28 2.97 6.49 -8.09
C VAL A 28 4.14 5.62 -7.65
N GLU A 29 5.37 6.15 -7.60
CA GLU A 29 6.55 5.39 -7.17
C GLU A 29 6.37 4.80 -5.76
N VAL A 30 5.79 5.58 -4.85
CA VAL A 30 5.49 5.12 -3.49
C VAL A 30 4.39 4.07 -3.48
N LEU A 31 3.33 4.24 -4.28
CA LEU A 31 2.28 3.23 -4.40
C LEU A 31 2.83 1.91 -4.96
N GLU A 32 3.73 1.96 -5.94
CA GLU A 32 4.40 0.77 -6.48
C GLU A 32 5.28 0.07 -5.43
N ALA A 33 6.03 0.83 -4.64
CA ALA A 33 6.84 0.28 -3.54
C ALA A 33 5.97 -0.38 -2.46
N VAL A 34 4.85 0.25 -2.09
CA VAL A 34 3.86 -0.32 -1.15
C VAL A 34 3.27 -1.60 -1.72
N ALA A 35 2.84 -1.59 -2.99
CA ALA A 35 2.28 -2.75 -3.65
C ALA A 35 3.28 -3.91 -3.69
N ALA A 36 4.55 -3.64 -4.00
CA ALA A 36 5.60 -4.66 -4.01
C ALA A 36 5.78 -5.35 -2.66
N GLU A 37 5.75 -4.61 -1.55
CA GLU A 37 5.81 -5.20 -0.21
C GLU A 37 4.58 -6.07 0.06
N LEU A 38 3.39 -5.55 -0.21
CA LEU A 38 2.14 -6.27 0.04
C LEU A 38 2.00 -7.53 -0.83
N GLN A 39 2.51 -7.51 -2.08
CA GLN A 39 2.55 -8.68 -2.97
C GLN A 39 3.52 -9.77 -2.48
N ASN A 40 4.54 -9.42 -1.70
CA ASN A 40 5.45 -10.40 -1.10
C ASN A 40 4.95 -10.91 0.27
N ALA A 41 3.88 -10.32 0.81
CA ALA A 41 3.31 -10.74 2.09
C ALA A 41 2.68 -12.15 2.01
N PRO A 42 2.68 -12.91 3.13
CA PRO A 42 1.92 -14.14 3.26
C PRO A 42 0.41 -13.97 2.96
N SER A 43 -0.25 -15.05 2.50
CA SER A 43 -1.66 -15.00 2.08
C SER A 43 -2.62 -14.54 3.18
N ASP A 44 -2.37 -14.89 4.44
CA ASP A 44 -3.16 -14.43 5.59
C ASP A 44 -3.06 -12.91 5.80
N GLU A 45 -1.87 -12.34 5.60
CA GLU A 45 -1.65 -10.89 5.66
C GLU A 45 -2.32 -10.17 4.48
N LYS A 46 -2.16 -10.70 3.26
CA LYS A 46 -2.86 -10.16 2.07
C LYS A 46 -4.37 -10.14 2.27
N ASN A 47 -4.95 -11.25 2.72
CA ASN A 47 -6.38 -11.37 3.01
C ASN A 47 -6.85 -10.35 4.07
N SER A 48 -6.00 -10.08 5.08
CA SER A 48 -6.30 -9.07 6.09
C SER A 48 -6.35 -7.67 5.50
N VAL A 49 -5.44 -7.32 4.57
CA VAL A 49 -5.45 -6.05 3.85
C VAL A 49 -6.66 -5.93 2.93
N ILE A 50 -6.98 -6.97 2.16
CA ILE A 50 -8.17 -7.00 1.29
C ILE A 50 -9.44 -6.80 2.13
N SER A 51 -9.56 -7.50 3.26
CA SER A 51 -10.70 -7.36 4.16
C SER A 51 -10.82 -5.95 4.73
N ALA A 52 -9.69 -5.32 5.11
CA ALA A 52 -9.66 -3.94 5.57
C ALA A 52 -10.07 -2.95 4.46
N LEU A 53 -9.59 -3.14 3.23
CA LEU A 53 -9.96 -2.33 2.07
C LEU A 53 -11.45 -2.43 1.74
N VAL A 54 -12.01 -3.64 1.78
CA VAL A 54 -13.46 -3.87 1.64
C VAL A 54 -14.23 -3.15 2.74
N HIS A 55 -13.78 -3.25 3.99
CA HIS A 55 -14.43 -2.63 5.14
C HIS A 55 -14.52 -1.09 5.02
N ILE A 56 -13.50 -0.44 4.46
CA ILE A 56 -13.50 1.01 4.26
C ILE A 56 -14.10 1.45 2.91
N GLY A 57 -14.68 0.52 2.14
CA GLY A 57 -15.30 0.82 0.84
C GLY A 57 -14.31 1.13 -0.29
N LYS A 58 -13.10 0.56 -0.21
CA LYS A 58 -12.00 0.71 -1.17
C LYS A 58 -11.55 -0.63 -1.76
N ALA A 59 -12.50 -1.52 -2.00
CA ALA A 59 -12.22 -2.87 -2.51
C ALA A 59 -11.49 -2.85 -3.87
N ASP A 60 -11.76 -1.84 -4.69
CA ASP A 60 -11.12 -1.57 -5.98
C ASP A 60 -9.60 -1.37 -5.87
N LEU A 61 -9.11 -0.88 -4.73
CA LEU A 61 -7.68 -0.72 -4.50
C LEU A 61 -6.96 -2.07 -4.32
N ALA A 62 -7.67 -3.14 -3.94
CA ALA A 62 -7.03 -4.46 -3.80
C ALA A 62 -6.49 -4.97 -5.14
N ASP A 63 -7.25 -4.77 -6.22
CA ASP A 63 -6.83 -5.12 -7.58
C ASP A 63 -5.67 -4.22 -8.04
N GLY A 64 -5.74 -2.92 -7.76
CA GLY A 64 -4.68 -1.96 -8.07
C GLY A 64 -3.36 -2.24 -7.35
N LEU A 65 -3.40 -2.84 -6.17
CA LEU A 65 -2.23 -3.28 -5.40
C LEU A 65 -1.74 -4.69 -5.79
N GLY A 66 -2.45 -5.40 -6.67
CA GLY A 66 -2.12 -6.76 -7.07
C GLY A 66 -2.30 -7.80 -5.95
N LEU A 67 -3.32 -7.62 -5.11
CA LEU A 67 -3.60 -8.48 -3.94
C LEU A 67 -4.55 -9.65 -4.22
N ASN A 68 -4.81 -9.93 -5.48
CA ASN A 68 -5.71 -10.94 -6.01
C ASN A 68 -5.25 -12.40 -5.81
#